data_AF-Q5DEW8-F1
#
_entry.id   AF-Q5DEW8-F1
#
_cell.length_a   1.000
_cell.length_b   1.000
_cell.length_c   1.000
_cell.angle_alpha   90.00
_cell.angle_beta   90.00
_cell.angle_gamma   90.00
#
_symmetry.space_group_name_H-M   'P 1'
#
loop_
_entity.id
_entity.type
_entity.pdbx_description
1 polymer ?
#
loop_
_entity_poly.entity_id
_entity_poly.type
_entity_poly.pdbx_seq_one_letter_code
_entity_poly.pdbx_strand_id
1 'polypeptide(L)'
;MSLLFPINPKYFPFPVTKSNFSIHDVIFVFGDLNYRITGLDSDSVRRLIHQNNFVGLLKNDELSKELNSRKIFQGFREQKITFAPTYKFDINCQTYDSSEKYRIPAYCDRIIWYGRGCVPIAYRSHPSYICSDHKPISGYFLVEVS
;
A
#
# COMPACT_ATOMS: atom_id res chain seq x y z
N MET A 1 9.19 10.86 -13.88
CA MET A 1 7.74 11.14 -13.99
C MET A 1 7.14 10.93 -12.61
N SER A 2 7.25 11.98 -11.79
CA SER A 2 6.88 11.98 -10.38
C SER A 2 5.37 12.10 -10.26
N LEU A 3 4.71 11.07 -9.72
CA LEU A 3 3.39 11.23 -9.12
C LEU A 3 3.59 12.01 -7.82
N LEU A 4 3.79 13.32 -7.96
CA LEU A 4 3.50 14.24 -6.88
C LEU A 4 1.98 14.12 -6.68
N PHE A 5 1.57 13.52 -5.56
CA PHE A 5 0.43 14.04 -4.84
C PHE A 5 0.97 15.16 -3.95
N PRO A 6 1.08 16.42 -4.40
CA PRO A 6 1.30 17.49 -3.46
C PRO A 6 -0.09 17.85 -2.95
N ILE A 7 -0.48 17.33 -1.79
CA ILE A 7 -1.43 18.12 -0.99
C ILE A 7 -0.62 19.31 -0.47
N ASN A 8 -0.49 20.32 -1.32
CA ASN A 8 0.13 21.59 -0.96
C ASN A 8 -0.93 22.40 -0.17
N PRO A 9 -0.74 22.66 1.13
CA PRO A 9 -1.73 23.35 1.94
C PRO A 9 -2.03 24.78 1.46
N LYS A 10 -1.13 25.37 0.65
CA LYS A 10 -1.24 26.76 0.17
C LYS A 10 -2.12 26.97 -1.06
N TYR A 11 -2.53 25.90 -1.76
CA TYR A 11 -3.36 26.00 -2.96
C TYR A 11 -4.72 25.30 -2.82
N PHE A 12 -5.31 25.31 -1.61
CA PHE A 12 -6.74 25.05 -1.50
C PHE A 12 -7.49 26.24 -2.12
N PRO A 13 -8.30 26.05 -3.18
CA PRO A 13 -9.06 27.14 -3.79
C PRO A 13 -10.28 27.56 -2.96
N PHE A 14 -10.39 27.07 -1.72
CA PHE A 14 -11.47 27.39 -0.80
C PHE A 14 -10.90 27.86 0.53
N PRO A 15 -11.51 28.88 1.18
CA PRO A 15 -11.12 29.31 2.51
C PRO A 15 -11.16 28.11 3.47
N VAL A 16 -10.16 28.01 4.35
CA VAL A 16 -10.03 26.92 5.33
C VAL A 16 -11.12 27.05 6.39
N THR A 17 -12.34 26.67 6.03
CA THR A 17 -13.47 26.47 6.92
C THR A 17 -13.77 24.98 6.92
N LYS A 18 -13.30 24.25 7.94
CA LYS A 18 -13.43 22.79 8.15
C LYS A 18 -13.12 21.95 6.90
N SER A 19 -11.92 21.37 6.85
CA SER A 19 -11.52 20.40 5.83
C SER A 19 -12.62 19.33 5.61
N ASN A 20 -13.03 19.11 4.35
CA ASN A 20 -14.05 18.13 3.93
C ASN A 20 -13.80 16.66 4.36
N PHE A 21 -12.68 16.34 5.00
CA PHE A 21 -12.47 15.04 5.67
C PHE A 21 -13.24 14.91 6.98
N SER A 22 -13.61 16.03 7.60
CA SER A 22 -14.27 16.08 8.92
C SER A 22 -15.74 15.66 8.90
N ILE A 23 -16.33 15.40 7.73
CA ILE A 23 -17.75 15.01 7.61
C ILE A 23 -17.95 13.49 7.61
N HIS A 24 -16.87 12.70 7.50
CA HIS A 24 -16.94 11.24 7.44
C HIS A 24 -16.31 10.63 8.70
N ASP A 25 -17.06 9.75 9.36
CA ASP A 25 -16.57 9.05 10.56
C ASP A 25 -15.45 8.06 10.24
N VAL A 26 -15.53 7.42 9.06
CA VAL A 26 -14.55 6.45 8.55
C VAL A 26 -14.28 6.70 7.07
N ILE A 27 -13.01 6.66 6.69
CA ILE A 27 -12.54 6.82 5.31
C ILE A 27 -11.64 5.64 4.96
N PHE A 28 -11.92 4.99 3.84
CA PHE A 28 -11.04 3.99 3.25
C PHE A 28 -10.39 4.55 1.97
N VAL A 29 -9.08 4.41 1.85
CA VAL A 29 -8.33 4.69 0.63
C VAL A 29 -7.63 3.40 0.22
N PHE A 30 -7.90 2.94 -1.00
CA PHE A 30 -7.36 1.68 -1.49
C PHE A 30 -7.20 1.67 -3.01
N GLY A 31 -6.34 0.78 -3.48
CA GLY A 31 -6.05 0.57 -4.90
C GLY A 31 -4.55 0.41 -5.15
N ASP A 32 -4.14 0.53 -6.40
CA ASP A 32 -2.74 0.65 -6.80
C ASP A 32 -2.24 2.07 -6.44
N LEU A 33 -1.65 2.20 -5.26
CA LEU A 33 -1.01 3.44 -4.80
C LEU A 33 0.42 3.58 -5.36
N ASN A 34 0.93 2.55 -6.02
CA ASN A 34 2.18 2.52 -6.78
C ASN A 34 3.49 2.84 -6.01
N TYR A 35 3.46 2.81 -4.68
CA TYR A 35 4.64 2.93 -3.84
C TYR A 35 5.56 1.71 -3.97
N ARG A 36 6.87 1.95 -3.94
CA ARG A 36 7.92 0.96 -4.24
C ARG A 36 8.79 0.65 -3.04
N ILE A 37 9.55 -0.44 -3.15
CA ILE A 37 10.68 -0.72 -2.26
C ILE A 37 11.89 0.10 -2.72
N THR A 38 12.53 0.83 -1.81
CA THR A 38 13.68 1.69 -2.08
C THR A 38 14.89 1.30 -1.22
N GLY A 39 16.10 1.45 -1.75
CA GLY A 39 17.34 1.18 -1.02
C GLY A 39 17.75 -0.30 -0.96
N LEU A 40 17.04 -1.19 -1.67
CA LEU A 40 17.41 -2.59 -1.90
C LEU A 40 17.40 -2.89 -3.39
N ASP A 41 18.34 -3.71 -3.86
CA ASP A 41 18.32 -4.26 -5.22
C ASP A 41 17.30 -5.41 -5.37
N SER A 42 17.03 -5.83 -6.61
CA SER A 42 16.03 -6.84 -6.93
C SER A 42 16.33 -8.21 -6.30
N ASP A 43 17.60 -8.63 -6.29
CA ASP A 43 18.00 -9.93 -5.74
C ASP A 43 17.90 -9.95 -4.21
N SER A 44 18.25 -8.84 -3.56
CA SER A 44 18.08 -8.64 -2.13
C SER A 44 16.61 -8.67 -1.73
N VAL A 45 15.72 -8.04 -2.51
CA VAL A 45 14.27 -8.11 -2.30
C VAL A 45 13.76 -9.53 -2.47
N ARG A 46 14.11 -10.20 -3.57
CA ARG A 46 13.72 -11.60 -3.84
C ARG A 46 14.20 -12.56 -2.76
N ARG A 47 15.42 -12.38 -2.25
CA ARG A 47 15.96 -13.15 -1.12
C ARG A 47 15.12 -12.99 0.14
N LEU A 48 14.72 -11.76 0.48
CA LEU A 48 13.86 -11.50 1.64
C LEU A 48 12.46 -12.09 1.46
N ILE A 49 11.90 -12.06 0.25
CA ILE A 49 10.63 -12.72 -0.07
C ILE A 49 10.74 -14.24 0.14
N HIS A 50 11.80 -14.86 -0.37
CA HIS A 50 12.06 -16.30 -0.20
C HIS A 50 12.19 -16.69 1.30
N GLN A 51 12.73 -15.79 2.12
CA GLN A 51 12.84 -15.97 3.57
C GLN A 51 11.54 -15.64 4.33
N ASN A 52 10.46 -15.24 3.64
CA ASN A 52 9.24 -14.70 4.24
C ASN A 52 9.50 -13.51 5.20
N ASN A 53 10.59 -12.77 5.00
CA ASN A 53 10.96 -11.64 5.84
C ASN A 53 10.31 -10.34 5.35
N PHE A 54 8.98 -10.31 5.41
CA PHE A 54 8.19 -9.14 4.96
C PHE A 54 8.41 -7.92 5.86
N VAL A 55 8.68 -8.13 7.15
CA VAL A 55 9.02 -7.04 8.08
C VAL A 55 10.31 -6.34 7.64
N GLY A 56 11.32 -7.09 7.20
CA GLY A 56 12.55 -6.54 6.64
C GLY A 56 12.33 -5.76 5.35
N LEU A 57 11.44 -6.25 4.47
CA LEU A 57 11.06 -5.54 3.24
C LEU A 57 10.35 -4.22 3.53
N LEU A 58 9.37 -4.22 4.44
CA LEU A 58 8.55 -3.05 4.75
C LEU A 58 9.33 -1.90 5.40
N LYS A 59 10.51 -2.17 5.98
CA LYS A 59 11.45 -1.09 6.39
C LYS A 59 11.90 -0.22 5.21
N ASN A 60 11.85 -0.77 4.00
CA ASN A 60 12.29 -0.14 2.77
C ASN A 60 11.11 0.29 1.86
N ASP A 61 9.88 0.02 2.26
CA ASP A 61 8.65 0.40 1.56
C ASP A 61 8.35 1.90 1.73
N GLU A 62 8.13 2.61 0.62
CA GLU A 62 7.89 4.05 0.62
C GLU A 62 6.62 4.44 1.39
N LEU A 63 5.48 3.77 1.15
CA LEU A 63 4.23 4.09 1.86
C LEU A 63 4.37 3.85 3.37
N SER A 64 4.99 2.75 3.77
CA SER A 64 5.27 2.44 5.18
C SER A 64 6.09 3.55 5.83
N LYS A 65 7.12 4.07 5.14
CA LYS A 65 7.92 5.21 5.61
C LYS A 65 7.07 6.48 5.72
N GLU A 66 6.21 6.75 4.74
CA GLU A 66 5.34 7.93 4.74
C GLU A 66 4.32 7.91 5.89
N LEU A 67 3.61 6.79 6.07
CA LEU A 67 2.66 6.58 7.18
C LEU A 67 3.36 6.75 8.54
N ASN A 68 4.58 6.22 8.69
CA ASN A 68 5.37 6.36 9.92
C ASN A 68 5.89 7.80 10.14
N SER A 69 6.24 8.51 9.06
CA SER A 69 6.72 9.90 9.14
C SER A 69 5.62 10.89 9.52
N ARG A 70 4.35 10.50 9.33
CA ARG A 70 3.14 11.34 9.53
C ARG A 70 3.14 12.65 8.72
N LYS A 71 3.90 12.72 7.62
CA LYS A 71 3.93 13.89 6.71
C LYS A 71 2.78 13.86 5.71
N ILE A 72 2.44 12.67 5.22
CA ILE A 72 1.35 12.38 4.28
C ILE A 72 0.47 11.32 4.97
N PHE A 73 -0.84 11.33 4.71
CA PHE A 73 -1.80 10.40 5.34
C PHE A 73 -1.83 10.46 6.87
N GLN A 74 -1.73 11.66 7.46
CA GLN A 74 -1.75 11.82 8.92
C GLN A 74 -3.03 11.22 9.54
N GLY A 75 -2.85 10.30 10.49
CA GLY A 75 -3.94 9.62 11.18
C GLY A 75 -4.53 8.41 10.44
N PHE A 76 -4.14 8.18 9.19
CA PHE A 76 -4.45 6.93 8.52
C PHE A 76 -3.64 5.79 9.14
N ARG A 77 -4.20 4.59 9.03
CA ARG A 77 -3.64 3.34 9.52
C ARG A 77 -3.65 2.31 8.39
N GLU A 78 -2.70 1.40 8.45
CA GLU A 78 -2.65 0.21 7.62
C GLU A 78 -2.53 -1.02 8.50
N GLN A 79 -3.20 -2.11 8.12
CA GLN A 79 -3.12 -3.36 8.84
C GLN A 79 -1.76 -3.99 8.54
N LYS A 80 -1.18 -4.68 9.52
CA LYS A 80 0.13 -5.34 9.33
C LYS A 80 0.11 -6.24 8.09
N ILE A 81 0.96 -5.94 7.12
CA ILE A 81 1.15 -6.77 5.93
C ILE A 81 1.89 -8.05 6.34
N THR A 82 1.31 -9.19 5.99
CA THR A 82 1.83 -10.54 6.29
C THR A 82 1.92 -11.42 5.03
N PHE A 83 1.75 -10.82 3.87
CA PHE A 83 1.80 -11.46 2.56
C PHE A 83 2.95 -10.89 1.71
N ALA A 84 3.36 -11.61 0.67
CA ALA A 84 4.44 -11.19 -0.23
C ALA A 84 4.02 -10.03 -1.17
N PRO A 85 4.97 -9.26 -1.73
CA PRO A 85 4.67 -8.17 -2.67
C PRO A 85 3.74 -8.58 -3.81
N THR A 86 2.80 -7.70 -4.17
CA THR A 86 1.70 -8.00 -5.12
C THR A 86 2.03 -7.62 -6.56
N TYR A 87 3.15 -6.96 -6.79
CA TYR A 87 3.64 -6.52 -8.08
C TYR A 87 5.15 -6.77 -8.19
N LYS A 88 5.76 -6.99 -9.36
CA LYS A 88 5.19 -7.28 -10.68
C LYS A 88 5.38 -8.76 -10.99
N PHE A 89 4.37 -9.42 -11.53
CA PHE A 89 4.42 -10.81 -11.95
C PHE A 89 4.42 -10.96 -13.47
N ASP A 90 4.96 -12.06 -13.97
CA ASP A 90 4.67 -12.49 -15.33
C ASP A 90 3.22 -12.98 -15.40
N ILE A 91 2.52 -12.59 -16.48
CA ILE A 91 1.10 -12.92 -16.66
C ILE A 91 0.94 -14.45 -16.77
N ASN A 92 -0.16 -14.98 -16.22
CA ASN A 92 -0.49 -16.40 -16.16
C ASN A 92 0.42 -17.26 -15.27
N CYS A 93 1.22 -16.66 -14.38
CA CYS A 93 1.97 -17.41 -13.38
C CYS A 93 2.16 -16.65 -12.05
N GLN A 94 2.91 -17.28 -11.14
CA GLN A 94 3.29 -16.74 -9.83
C GLN A 94 4.77 -16.33 -9.78
N THR A 95 5.46 -16.34 -10.92
CA THR A 95 6.83 -15.87 -11.03
C THR A 95 6.82 -14.35 -11.11
N TYR A 96 7.63 -13.71 -10.26
CA TYR A 96 7.85 -12.27 -10.38
C TYR A 96 8.61 -11.96 -11.68
N ASP A 97 8.39 -10.76 -12.21
CA ASP A 97 8.90 -10.27 -13.51
C ASP A 97 10.27 -10.84 -13.88
N SER A 98 10.27 -11.78 -14.82
CA SER A 98 11.45 -12.43 -15.38
C SER A 98 11.90 -11.79 -16.70
N SER A 99 11.27 -10.68 -17.12
CA SER A 99 11.70 -9.93 -18.29
C SER A 99 13.07 -9.26 -18.06
N GLU A 100 13.67 -8.73 -19.13
CA GLU A 100 14.93 -7.98 -19.06
C GLU A 100 14.87 -6.78 -18.10
N LYS A 101 13.68 -6.23 -17.84
CA LYS A 101 13.50 -5.12 -16.89
C LYS A 101 13.67 -5.55 -15.43
N TYR A 102 13.49 -6.84 -15.16
CA TYR A 102 13.70 -7.50 -13.86
C TYR A 102 13.22 -6.65 -12.67
N ARG A 103 11.97 -6.17 -12.75
CA ARG A 103 11.43 -5.18 -11.82
C ARG A 103 11.46 -5.69 -10.39
N ILE A 104 11.89 -4.81 -9.48
CA ILE A 104 11.87 -5.07 -8.05
C ILE A 104 10.42 -5.30 -7.59
N PRO A 105 10.12 -6.42 -6.90
CA PRO A 105 8.81 -6.63 -6.31
C PRO A 105 8.41 -5.52 -5.33
N ALA A 106 7.15 -5.10 -5.37
CA ALA A 106 6.62 -4.01 -4.55
C ALA A 106 5.18 -4.25 -4.06
N TYR A 107 4.84 -3.56 -2.97
CA TYR A 107 3.48 -3.50 -2.42
C TYR A 107 2.76 -2.28 -3.00
N CYS A 108 2.44 -2.36 -4.30
CA CYS A 108 1.74 -1.29 -5.02
C CYS A 108 0.28 -1.20 -4.60
N ASP A 109 -0.36 -2.35 -4.39
CA ASP A 109 -1.77 -2.46 -4.01
C ASP A 109 -1.92 -2.38 -2.50
N ARG A 110 -2.69 -1.40 -1.99
CA ARG A 110 -2.78 -1.09 -0.55
C ARG A 110 -4.19 -0.74 -0.10
N ILE A 111 -4.46 -0.93 1.19
CA ILE A 111 -5.70 -0.49 1.85
C ILE A 111 -5.33 0.23 3.15
N ILE A 112 -5.59 1.53 3.21
CA ILE A 112 -5.40 2.36 4.41
C ILE A 112 -6.74 2.96 4.84
N TRP A 113 -6.89 3.22 6.14
CA TRP A 113 -8.12 3.82 6.66
C TRP A 113 -7.88 4.89 7.72
N TYR A 114 -8.81 5.83 7.82
CA TYR A 114 -8.91 6.84 8.87
C TYR A 114 -10.26 6.67 9.60
N GLY A 115 -10.34 7.11 10.85
CA GLY A 115 -11.57 7.08 11.64
C GLY A 115 -11.51 6.16 12.86
N ARG A 116 -12.37 6.39 13.85
CA ARG A 116 -12.53 5.51 15.04
C ARG A 116 -13.53 4.39 14.74
N GLY A 117 -13.65 3.40 15.63
CA GLY A 117 -14.64 2.31 15.46
C GLY A 117 -14.41 1.38 14.27
N CYS A 118 -13.23 1.44 13.62
CA CYS A 118 -12.86 0.59 12.50
C CYS A 118 -11.75 -0.38 12.90
N VAL A 119 -12.08 -1.67 12.96
CA VAL A 119 -11.19 -2.76 13.37
C VAL A 119 -10.90 -3.66 12.18
N PRO A 120 -9.63 -3.76 11.72
CA PRO A 120 -9.25 -4.68 10.66
C PRO A 120 -9.27 -6.12 11.16
N ILE A 121 -10.07 -6.96 10.51
CA ILE A 121 -10.22 -8.39 10.82
C ILE A 121 -9.29 -9.23 9.94
N ALA A 122 -9.15 -8.88 8.66
CA ALA A 122 -8.25 -9.59 7.74
C ALA A 122 -7.60 -8.62 6.75
N TYR A 123 -6.36 -8.92 6.36
CA TYR A 123 -5.65 -8.23 5.29
C TYR A 123 -4.73 -9.23 4.57
N ARG A 124 -5.04 -9.54 3.31
CA ARG A 124 -4.44 -10.65 2.56
C ARG A 124 -4.32 -10.37 1.07
N SER A 125 -3.34 -10.99 0.42
CA SER A 125 -3.27 -11.12 -1.03
C SER A 125 -3.86 -12.45 -1.51
N HIS A 126 -4.19 -12.52 -2.79
CA HIS A 126 -4.78 -13.69 -3.45
C HIS A 126 -3.90 -14.14 -4.63
N PRO A 127 -2.79 -14.86 -4.38
CA PRO A 127 -1.80 -15.19 -5.40
C PRO A 127 -2.29 -16.21 -6.45
N SER A 128 -3.39 -16.93 -6.18
CA SER A 128 -4.01 -17.86 -7.12
C SER A 128 -4.63 -17.17 -8.35
N TYR A 129 -4.90 -15.87 -8.29
CA TYR A 129 -5.36 -15.09 -9.44
C TYR A 129 -4.15 -14.65 -10.28
N ILE A 130 -4.04 -15.22 -11.48
CA ILE A 130 -2.85 -15.11 -12.34
C ILE A 130 -3.08 -14.35 -13.65
N CYS A 131 -4.29 -13.84 -13.89
CA CYS A 131 -4.63 -13.12 -15.12
C CYS A 131 -4.01 -11.71 -15.24
N SER A 132 -3.39 -11.20 -14.17
CA SER A 132 -2.73 -9.91 -14.11
C SER A 132 -1.31 -10.06 -13.56
N ASP A 133 -0.47 -9.09 -13.89
CA ASP A 133 0.84 -8.85 -13.29
C ASP A 133 0.77 -8.29 -11.86
N HIS A 134 -0.44 -7.96 -11.39
CA HIS A 134 -0.76 -7.69 -9.99
C HIS A 134 -1.52 -8.87 -9.36
N LYS A 135 -1.33 -9.07 -8.05
CA LYS A 135 -2.14 -10.00 -7.26
C LYS A 135 -3.20 -9.23 -6.45
N PRO A 136 -4.49 -9.58 -6.56
CA PRO A 136 -5.54 -8.92 -5.81
C PRO A 136 -5.26 -8.94 -4.31
N ILE A 137 -5.70 -7.89 -3.62
CA ILE A 137 -5.72 -7.83 -2.16
C ILE A 137 -7.14 -7.64 -1.64
N SER A 138 -7.39 -8.06 -0.40
CA SER A 138 -8.65 -7.79 0.29
C SER A 138 -8.38 -7.40 1.73
N GLY A 139 -9.16 -6.43 2.22
CA GLY A 139 -9.27 -6.08 3.63
C GLY A 139 -10.69 -6.34 4.11
N TYR A 140 -10.84 -6.95 5.29
CA TYR A 140 -12.14 -7.12 5.96
C TYR A 140 -12.13 -6.35 7.27
N PHE A 141 -13.16 -5.54 7.51
CA PHE A 141 -13.21 -4.60 8.63
C PHE A 141 -14.55 -4.73 9.35
N LEU A 142 -14.51 -4.69 10.68
CA LEU A 142 -15.69 -4.40 11.49
C LEU A 142 -15.75 -2.88 11.67
N VAL A 143 -16.88 -2.29 11.29
CA VAL A 143 -17.09 -0.85 11.37
C VAL A 143 -18.30 -0.59 12.25
N GLU A 144 -18.10 0.17 13.33
CA GLU A 144 -19.18 0.68 14.16
C GLU A 144 -19.96 1.75 13.37
N VAL A 145 -21.27 1.58 13.28
CA VAL A 145 -22.19 2.54 12.65
C VAL A 145 -23.12 3.05 13.74
N SER A 146 -23.18 4.36 13.91
CA SER A 146 -24.07 5.06 14.84
C SER A 146 -25.34 5.55 14.16
#